data_AF-A0A4U9VSY3-F1
#
_entry.id   AF-A0A4U9VSY3-F1
#
_cell.length_a   1.000
_cell.length_b   1.000
_cell.length_c   1.000
_cell.angle_alpha   90.00
_cell.angle_beta   90.00
_cell.angle_gamma   90.00
#
_symmetry.space_group_name_H-M   'P 1'
#
loop_
_entity.id
_entity.type
_entity.pdbx_description
1 polymer ?
#
loop_
_entity_poly.entity_id
_entity_poly.type
_entity_poly.pdbx_seq_one_letter_code
_entity_poly.pdbx_strand_id
1 'polypeptide(L)'
;MPFAQALQKTGGVDLIVRGLMDVAGDAGPHVMLACLFVLCATIGLFISNTATAVLMAPIAIAAAREMGVSPYPFAMIIAIAASAAFMTPVSSPVNTLVLGPGNYKFGDFLKIGVPFTVLVMIVSVILVPWLYAF
;
A
#
# COMPACT_ATOMS: atom_id res chain seq x y z
N MET A 1 6.13 -10.81 16.08
CA MET A 1 5.17 -9.92 15.38
C MET A 1 3.79 -10.57 15.43
N PRO A 2 3.08 -10.51 16.57
CA PRO A 2 1.93 -11.38 16.82
C PRO A 2 0.76 -11.19 15.84
N PHE A 3 0.50 -9.97 15.35
CA PHE A 3 -0.63 -9.70 14.44
C PHE A 3 -0.41 -10.20 13.01
N ALA A 4 0.73 -9.84 12.38
CA ALA A 4 1.07 -10.34 11.05
C ALA A 4 1.22 -11.87 11.03
N GLN A 5 1.80 -12.45 12.09
CA GLN A 5 1.89 -13.90 12.25
C GLN A 5 0.53 -14.56 12.50
N ALA A 6 -0.39 -13.91 13.22
CA ALA A 6 -1.75 -14.39 13.38
C ALA A 6 -2.50 -14.39 12.04
N LEU A 7 -2.40 -13.31 11.25
CA LEU A 7 -3.06 -13.20 9.96
C LEU A 7 -2.54 -14.22 8.92
N GLN A 8 -1.24 -14.54 8.97
CA GLN A 8 -0.68 -15.66 8.21
C GLN A 8 -1.21 -17.01 8.72
N LYS A 9 -1.23 -17.24 10.03
CA LYS A 9 -1.69 -18.52 10.61
C LYS A 9 -3.18 -18.78 10.42
N THR A 10 -4.01 -17.74 10.35
CA THR A 10 -5.45 -17.87 10.11
C THR A 10 -5.83 -18.00 8.64
N GLY A 11 -4.87 -17.91 7.71
CA GLY A 11 -5.13 -17.94 6.27
C GLY A 11 -5.73 -16.63 5.72
N GLY A 12 -5.75 -15.55 6.52
CA GLY A 12 -6.26 -14.26 6.09
C GLY A 12 -5.42 -13.63 4.97
N VAL A 13 -4.10 -13.85 5.01
CA VAL A 13 -3.20 -13.44 3.92
C VAL A 13 -3.56 -14.15 2.62
N ASP A 14 -3.79 -15.46 2.66
CA ASP A 14 -4.13 -16.25 1.46
C ASP A 14 -5.48 -15.83 0.87
N LEU A 15 -6.47 -15.47 1.70
CA LEU A 15 -7.75 -14.93 1.22
C LEU A 15 -7.59 -13.59 0.49
N ILE A 16 -6.78 -12.68 1.03
CA ILE A 16 -6.53 -11.38 0.41
C ILE A 16 -5.78 -11.56 -0.92
N VAL A 17 -4.76 -12.42 -0.94
CA VAL A 17 -3.98 -12.68 -2.15
C VAL A 17 -4.86 -13.33 -3.21
N ARG A 18 -5.69 -14.33 -2.87
CA ARG A 18 -6.64 -14.93 -3.83
C ARG A 18 -7.61 -13.90 -4.41
N GLY A 19 -8.19 -13.05 -3.57
CA GLY A 19 -9.06 -11.97 -4.04
C GLY A 19 -8.34 -10.98 -4.96
N LEU A 20 -7.07 -10.67 -4.68
CA LEU A 20 -6.24 -9.86 -5.57
C LEU A 20 -5.95 -10.57 -6.90
N MET A 21 -5.67 -11.88 -6.86
CA MET A 21 -5.41 -12.69 -8.05
C MET A 21 -6.64 -12.83 -8.94
N ASP A 22 -7.83 -12.99 -8.36
CA ASP A 22 -9.09 -13.05 -9.13
C ASP A 22 -9.38 -11.73 -9.88
N VAL A 23 -8.94 -10.59 -9.32
CA VAL A 23 -9.18 -9.26 -9.91
C VAL A 23 -8.06 -8.83 -10.85
N ALA A 24 -6.80 -9.14 -10.52
CA ALA A 24 -5.62 -8.57 -11.17
C ALA A 24 -4.66 -9.61 -11.79
N GLY A 25 -4.85 -10.90 -11.51
CA GLY A 25 -3.94 -11.98 -11.96
C GLY A 25 -3.80 -12.05 -13.48
N ASP A 26 -4.92 -12.06 -14.21
CA ASP A 26 -4.94 -12.08 -15.68
C ASP A 26 -4.58 -10.74 -16.33
N ALA A 27 -4.66 -9.64 -15.57
CA ALA A 27 -4.37 -8.29 -16.06
C ALA A 27 -2.87 -7.94 -16.01
N GLY A 28 -2.06 -8.82 -15.41
CA GLY A 28 -0.60 -8.76 -15.40
C GLY A 28 0.02 -8.02 -14.20
N PRO A 29 1.36 -8.08 -14.06
CA PRO A 29 2.06 -7.64 -12.85
C PRO A 29 1.88 -6.15 -12.51
N HIS A 30 1.74 -5.29 -13.52
CA HIS A 30 1.52 -3.85 -13.32
C HIS A 30 0.19 -3.56 -12.64
N VAL A 31 -0.87 -4.27 -13.00
CA VAL A 31 -2.20 -4.10 -12.39
C VAL A 31 -2.18 -4.61 -10.96
N MET A 32 -1.47 -5.71 -10.70
CA MET A 32 -1.26 -6.20 -9.34
C MET A 32 -0.52 -5.18 -8.45
N LEU A 33 0.52 -4.52 -8.96
CA LEU A 33 1.20 -3.43 -8.23
C LEU A 33 0.23 -2.28 -7.88
N ALA A 34 -0.63 -1.89 -8.82
CA ALA A 34 -1.64 -0.86 -8.57
C ALA A 34 -2.65 -1.29 -7.50
N CYS A 35 -3.16 -2.52 -7.57
CA CYS A 35 -4.09 -3.07 -6.57
C CYS A 35 -3.45 -3.12 -5.18
N LEU A 36 -2.19 -3.59 -5.08
CA LEU A 36 -1.45 -3.61 -3.83
C LEU A 36 -1.21 -2.20 -3.27
N PHE A 37 -0.91 -1.23 -4.13
CA PHE A 37 -0.77 0.16 -3.72
C PHE A 37 -2.08 0.71 -3.13
N VAL A 38 -3.20 0.51 -3.82
CA VAL A 38 -4.53 0.96 -3.35
C VAL A 38 -4.90 0.29 -2.03
N LEU A 39 -4.68 -1.02 -1.92
CA LEU A 39 -4.96 -1.77 -0.69
C LEU A 39 -4.08 -1.26 0.47
N CYS A 40 -2.79 -1.02 0.22
CA CYS A 40 -1.88 -0.47 1.21
C CYS A 40 -2.31 0.94 1.64
N ALA A 41 -2.62 1.81 0.67
CA ALA A 41 -3.03 3.18 0.94
C ALA A 41 -4.35 3.26 1.73
N THR A 42 -5.31 2.39 1.44
CA THR A 42 -6.60 2.31 2.16
C THR A 42 -6.44 1.81 3.59
N ILE A 43 -5.63 0.76 3.82
CA ILE A 43 -5.29 0.29 5.17
C ILE A 43 -4.52 1.37 5.94
N GLY A 44 -3.59 2.06 5.26
CA GLY A 44 -2.82 3.17 5.82
C GLY A 44 -3.64 4.38 6.24
N LEU A 45 -4.93 4.48 5.86
CA LEU A 45 -5.82 5.52 6.39
C LEU A 45 -6.07 5.35 7.89
N PHE A 46 -6.02 4.11 8.40
CA PHE A 46 -6.45 3.74 9.75
C PHE A 46 -5.30 3.38 10.70
N ILE A 47 -4.12 3.04 10.16
CA ILE A 47 -2.97 2.57 10.94
C ILE A 47 -1.72 3.36 10.52
N SER A 48 -0.70 3.41 11.38
CA SER A 48 0.58 4.07 11.06
C SER A 48 1.29 3.44 9.86
N ASN A 49 2.08 4.25 9.17
CA ASN A 49 2.85 3.86 7.98
C ASN A 49 3.69 2.60 8.21
N THR A 50 4.40 2.55 9.34
CA THR A 50 5.26 1.42 9.70
C THR A 50 4.47 0.14 9.91
N ALA A 51 3.32 0.21 10.59
CA ALA A 51 2.49 -0.96 10.83
C ALA A 51 1.85 -1.47 9.53
N THR A 52 1.42 -0.57 8.66
CA THR A 52 0.86 -0.89 7.34
C THR A 52 1.91 -1.59 6.46
N ALA A 53 3.14 -1.07 6.39
CA ALA A 53 4.22 -1.69 5.63
C ALA A 53 4.52 -3.12 6.10
N VAL A 54 4.60 -3.32 7.43
CA VAL A 54 4.88 -4.64 8.03
C VAL A 54 3.75 -5.64 7.76
N LEU A 55 2.49 -5.19 7.76
CA LEU A 55 1.33 -6.02 7.45
C LEU A 55 1.27 -6.39 5.97
N MET A 56 1.54 -5.43 5.10
CA MET A 56 1.39 -5.58 3.64
C MET A 56 2.57 -6.31 2.97
N ALA A 57 3.77 -6.23 3.54
CA ALA A 57 4.96 -6.91 3.02
C ALA A 57 4.76 -8.42 2.76
N PRO A 58 4.26 -9.24 3.72
CA PRO A 58 4.05 -10.67 3.47
C PRO A 58 2.97 -10.92 2.39
N ILE A 59 1.95 -10.07 2.27
CA ILE A 59 0.91 -10.17 1.25
C ILE A 59 1.51 -9.93 -0.14
N ALA A 60 2.32 -8.88 -0.29
CA ALA A 60 2.95 -8.54 -1.56
C ALA A 60 3.99 -9.58 -2.01
N ILE A 61 4.77 -10.14 -1.07
CA ILE A 61 5.72 -11.23 -1.37
C ILE A 61 4.98 -12.50 -1.79
N ALA A 62 3.86 -12.83 -1.14
CA ALA A 62 3.03 -13.97 -1.51
C ALA A 62 2.44 -13.80 -2.91
N ALA A 63 1.88 -12.63 -3.22
CA ALA A 63 1.34 -12.31 -4.54
C ALA A 63 2.42 -12.42 -5.65
N ALA A 64 3.62 -11.89 -5.41
CA ALA A 64 4.73 -12.01 -6.37
C ALA A 64 5.10 -13.47 -6.65
N ARG A 65 5.16 -14.30 -5.60
CA ARG A 65 5.45 -15.73 -5.73
C ARG A 65 4.36 -16.48 -6.50
N GLU A 66 3.10 -16.15 -6.27
CA GLU A 66 1.98 -16.78 -6.97
C GLU A 66 1.95 -16.41 -8.46
N MET A 67 2.34 -15.17 -8.79
CA MET A 67 2.53 -14.74 -10.18
C MET A 67 3.83 -15.23 -10.83
N GLY A 68 4.72 -15.88 -10.06
CA GLY A 68 6.02 -16.35 -10.56
C GLY A 68 7.01 -15.25 -10.92
N VAL A 69 6.85 -14.05 -10.34
CA VAL A 69 7.70 -12.87 -10.60
C VAL A 69 8.57 -12.51 -9.39
N SER A 70 9.54 -11.65 -9.63
CA SER A 70 10.43 -11.06 -8.64
C SER A 70 9.63 -10.37 -7.51
N PRO A 71 9.97 -10.62 -6.23
CA PRO A 71 9.33 -9.95 -5.11
C PRO A 71 9.82 -8.51 -4.90
N TYR A 72 10.90 -8.08 -5.56
CA TYR A 72 11.48 -6.74 -5.37
C TYR A 72 10.52 -5.60 -5.76
N PRO A 73 9.87 -5.61 -6.95
CA PRO A 73 8.89 -4.59 -7.32
C PRO A 73 7.72 -4.51 -6.34
N PHE A 74 7.27 -5.67 -5.86
CA PHE A 74 6.14 -5.83 -4.95
C PHE A 74 6.45 -5.32 -3.54
N ALA A 75 7.65 -5.59 -3.02
CA ALA A 75 8.07 -5.03 -1.75
C ALA A 75 8.24 -3.50 -1.85
N MET A 76 8.80 -3.02 -2.96
CA MET A 76 9.04 -1.59 -3.16
C MET A 76 7.74 -0.80 -3.31
N ILE A 77 6.76 -1.32 -4.05
CA ILE A 77 5.46 -0.63 -4.18
C ILE A 77 4.78 -0.48 -2.82
N ILE A 78 4.86 -1.49 -1.94
CA ILE A 78 4.32 -1.41 -0.58
C ILE A 78 5.05 -0.37 0.26
N ALA A 79 6.38 -0.31 0.20
CA ALA A 79 7.15 0.67 0.95
C ALA A 79 6.85 2.12 0.51
N ILE A 80 6.65 2.35 -0.79
CA ILE A 80 6.22 3.66 -1.31
C ILE A 80 4.79 3.96 -0.89
N ALA A 81 3.85 3.03 -1.08
CA ALA A 81 2.45 3.20 -0.73
C ALA A 81 2.24 3.50 0.76
N ALA A 82 2.94 2.77 1.63
CA ALA A 82 2.91 2.99 3.08
C ALA A 82 3.48 4.36 3.47
N SER A 83 4.41 4.90 2.67
CA SER A 83 4.98 6.24 2.88
C SER A 83 4.09 7.35 2.30
N ALA A 84 3.25 7.03 1.32
CA ALA A 84 2.33 7.94 0.64
C ALA A 84 1.05 8.25 1.45
N ALA A 85 1.19 8.40 2.77
CA ALA A 85 0.11 8.67 3.71
C ALA A 85 -0.25 10.17 3.75
N PHE A 86 -0.69 10.71 2.62
CA PHE A 86 -1.09 12.11 2.49
C PHE A 86 -2.56 12.36 2.84
N MET A 87 -3.38 11.29 2.83
CA MET A 87 -4.84 11.38 2.90
C MET A 87 -5.40 11.58 4.32
N THR A 88 -4.66 11.19 5.36
CA THR A 88 -5.13 11.33 6.74
C THR A 88 -4.09 11.95 7.67
N PRO A 89 -4.53 12.76 8.64
CA PRO A 89 -3.66 13.27 9.69
C PRO A 89 -3.30 12.20 10.72
N VAL A 90 -4.15 11.19 10.92
CA VAL A 90 -3.97 10.11 11.91
C VAL A 90 -2.80 9.19 11.58
N SER A 91 -2.51 8.99 10.29
CA SER A 91 -1.48 8.06 9.82
C SER A 91 -0.05 8.61 9.94
N SER A 92 0.11 9.94 9.97
CA SER A 92 1.40 10.62 10.04
C SER A 92 1.45 11.61 11.22
N PRO A 93 2.40 11.44 12.16
CA PRO A 93 2.61 12.38 13.27
C PRO A 93 2.86 13.81 12.78
N VAL A 94 3.49 13.96 11.61
CA VAL A 94 3.76 15.26 11.00
C VAL A 94 2.45 15.93 10.58
N ASN A 95 1.55 15.22 9.89
CA ASN A 95 0.26 15.77 9.47
C ASN A 95 -0.62 16.16 10.68
N THR A 96 -0.52 15.40 11.79
CA THR A 96 -1.18 15.74 13.06
C THR A 96 -0.62 17.03 13.68
N LEU A 97 0.69 17.29 13.58
CA LEU A 97 1.29 18.51 14.15
C LEU A 97 0.85 19.80 13.42
N VAL A 98 0.52 19.71 12.13
CA VAL A 98 0.08 20.89 11.34
C VAL A 98 -1.42 21.18 11.50
N LEU A 99 -2.22 20.21 11.97
CA LEU A 99 -3.68 20.37 12.16
C LEU A 99 -4.02 21.52 13.11
N GLY A 100 -3.34 21.60 14.25
CA GLY A 100 -3.62 22.59 15.30
C GLY A 100 -3.28 24.03 14.88
N PRO A 101 -2.02 24.33 14.50
CA PRO A 101 -1.62 25.69 14.12
C PRO A 101 -2.17 26.14 12.76
N GLY A 102 -2.40 25.19 11.83
CA GLY A 102 -2.81 25.47 10.47
C GLY A 102 -4.33 25.59 10.26
N ASN A 103 -5.15 25.34 11.29
CA ASN A 103 -6.62 25.35 11.21
C ASN A 103 -7.19 24.47 10.07
N TYR A 104 -6.47 23.40 9.71
CA TYR A 104 -6.88 22.47 8.66
C TYR A 104 -8.01 21.56 9.17
N LYS A 105 -8.98 21.25 8.31
CA LYS A 105 -10.01 20.23 8.61
C LYS A 105 -9.58 18.88 8.04
N PHE A 106 -10.10 17.80 8.61
CA PHE A 106 -9.86 16.44 8.10
C PHE A 106 -10.19 16.31 6.60
N GLY A 107 -11.25 16.99 6.14
CA GLY A 107 -11.66 17.00 4.73
C GLY A 107 -10.66 17.69 3.78
N ASP A 108 -9.81 18.60 4.28
CA ASP A 108 -8.81 19.29 3.45
C ASP A 108 -7.66 18.33 3.12
N PHE A 109 -7.29 17.46 4.06
CA PHE A 109 -6.31 16.39 3.84
C PHE A 109 -6.79 15.36 2.83
N LEU A 110 -8.07 14.97 2.85
CA LEU A 110 -8.60 14.07 1.82
C LEU A 110 -8.62 14.73 0.44
N LYS A 111 -9.07 15.99 0.35
CA LYS A 111 -9.17 16.71 -0.94
C LYS A 111 -7.82 16.84 -1.65
N ILE A 112 -6.75 17.10 -0.91
CA ILE A 112 -5.40 17.29 -1.48
C ILE A 112 -4.64 15.96 -1.51
N GLY A 113 -4.78 15.16 -0.47
CA GLY A 113 -4.05 13.90 -0.31
C GLY A 113 -4.46 12.84 -1.32
N VAL A 114 -5.75 12.70 -1.63
CA VAL A 114 -6.23 11.70 -2.61
C VAL A 114 -5.59 11.90 -3.99
N PRO A 115 -5.69 13.08 -4.64
CA PRO A 115 -5.08 13.27 -5.95
C PRO A 115 -3.55 13.12 -5.92
N PHE A 116 -2.90 13.52 -4.81
CA PHE A 116 -1.45 13.34 -4.66
C PHE A 116 -1.05 11.87 -4.53
N THR A 117 -1.79 11.09 -3.74
CA THR A 117 -1.57 9.64 -3.61
C THR A 117 -1.83 8.93 -4.94
N VAL A 118 -2.85 9.34 -5.71
CA VAL A 118 -3.09 8.79 -7.06
C VAL A 118 -1.93 9.11 -8.01
N LEU A 119 -1.38 10.33 -7.96
CA LEU A 119 -0.21 10.69 -8.74
C LEU A 119 1.00 9.81 -8.37
N VAL A 120 1.27 9.64 -7.07
CA VAL A 120 2.34 8.76 -6.60
C VAL A 120 2.13 7.31 -7.03
N MET A 121 0.88 6.82 -6.99
CA MET A 121 0.54 5.49 -7.47
C MET A 121 0.91 5.32 -8.94
N ILE A 122 0.47 6.21 -9.82
CA ILE A 122 0.74 6.15 -11.26
C ILE A 122 2.25 6.17 -11.51
N VAL A 123 2.96 7.12 -10.89
CA VAL A 123 4.42 7.24 -11.02
C VAL A 123 5.11 5.97 -10.54
N SER A 124 4.71 5.41 -9.40
CA SER A 124 5.36 4.23 -8.81
C SER A 124 5.10 2.96 -9.62
N VAL A 125 3.86 2.75 -10.10
CA VAL A 125 3.51 1.58 -10.92
C VAL A 125 4.27 1.58 -12.24
N ILE A 126 4.71 2.74 -12.75
CA ILE A 126 5.52 2.85 -13.97
C ILE A 126 7.02 2.74 -13.66
N LEU A 127 7.52 3.48 -12.66
CA LEU A 127 8.95 3.56 -12.34
C LEU A 127 9.49 2.31 -11.66
N VAL A 128 8.72 1.70 -10.76
CA VAL A 128 9.17 0.53 -10.00
C VAL A 128 9.53 -0.64 -10.92
N PRO A 129 8.69 -1.07 -11.87
CA PRO A 129 9.06 -2.14 -12.79
C PRO A 129 10.14 -1.75 -13.80
N TRP A 130 10.32 -0.46 -14.06
CA TRP A 130 11.41 0.03 -14.90
C TRP A 130 12.78 -0.05 -14.20
N LEU A 131 12.81 0.19 -12.89
CA LEU A 131 14.02 0.08 -12.07
C LEU A 131 14.27 -1.35 -11.58
N TYR A 132 13.21 -2.09 -11.30
CA TYR A 132 13.25 -3.46 -10.81
C TYR A 132 12.43 -4.34 -11.77
N ALA A 133 13.10 -5.08 -12.64
CA ALA A 133 12.42 -6.01 -13.52
C ALA A 133 11.64 -7.07 -12.72
N PHE A 134 10.48 -7.47 -13.27
CA PHE A 134 9.68 -8.60 -12.79
C PHE A 134 10.44 -9.92 -12.95
#